data_AF-A0A523TZF8-F1
#
_entry.id   AF-A0A523TZF8-F1
#
_cell.length_a   1.000
_cell.length_b   1.000
_cell.length_c   1.000
_cell.angle_alpha   90.00
_cell.angle_beta   90.00
_cell.angle_gamma   90.00
#
_symmetry.space_group_name_H-M   'P 1'
#
loop_
_entity.id
_entity.type
_entity.pdbx_description
1 polymer ?
#
loop_
_entity_poly.entity_id
_entity_poly.type
_entity_poly.pdbx_seq_one_letter_code
_entity_poly.pdbx_strand_id
1 'polypeptide(L)'
;MGRLKTNRDLREFVAGLLKTHEGGGRSLEEYLRALWFLARVHREGDAIELTEFASMLDRAFNAHVPDFDHEWLELKPPEDLTLQGFEEWENTILFQISDLYRMVEDGEQEKENGVRRMVVSRPEGGDWFNFDPVTFLERGVEGAFRGWESGEDTVRGFAPGMLAAPGEEGSTGSAKSGEDKKDVVFMPYITWPDFTRFLNAGQTFK
;
A
#
# COMPACT_ATOMS: atom_id res chain seq x y z
N MET A 1 7.29 -6.97 -19.75
CA MET A 1 7.45 -7.23 -18.31
C MET A 1 7.36 -8.73 -18.07
N GLY A 2 8.24 -9.30 -17.24
CA GLY A 2 8.14 -10.73 -16.88
C GLY A 2 6.95 -10.98 -15.96
N ARG A 3 6.43 -12.22 -15.91
CA ARG A 3 5.30 -12.57 -15.05
C ARG A 3 5.72 -12.55 -13.58
N LEU A 4 5.21 -11.60 -12.81
CA LEU A 4 5.39 -11.52 -11.35
C LEU A 4 4.57 -12.61 -10.67
N LYS A 5 5.12 -13.24 -9.62
CA LYS A 5 4.48 -14.35 -8.92
C LYS A 5 4.54 -14.26 -7.39
N THR A 6 5.37 -13.39 -6.85
CA THR A 6 5.65 -13.33 -5.41
C THR A 6 5.60 -11.92 -4.85
N ASN A 7 5.46 -11.79 -3.53
CA ASN A 7 5.57 -10.50 -2.83
C ASN A 7 6.94 -9.85 -3.09
N ARG A 8 8.01 -10.66 -3.19
CA ARG A 8 9.34 -10.19 -3.54
C ARG A 8 9.39 -9.57 -4.94
N ASP A 9 8.78 -10.22 -5.94
CA ASP A 9 8.72 -9.69 -7.30
C ASP A 9 7.99 -8.33 -7.33
N LEU A 10 6.88 -8.21 -6.60
CA LEU A 10 6.13 -6.97 -6.47
C LEU A 10 6.98 -5.85 -5.83
N ARG A 11 7.69 -6.17 -4.74
CA ARG A 11 8.57 -5.20 -4.06
C ARG A 11 9.70 -4.73 -4.95
N GLU A 12 10.39 -5.66 -5.62
CA GLU A 12 11.49 -5.31 -6.54
C GLU A 12 10.97 -4.46 -7.71
N PHE A 13 9.78 -4.78 -8.22
CA PHE A 13 9.12 -3.96 -9.24
C PHE A 13 8.81 -2.55 -8.73
N VAL A 14 8.14 -2.42 -7.59
CA VAL A 14 7.79 -1.11 -7.03
C VAL A 14 9.04 -0.31 -6.71
N ALA A 15 10.08 -0.90 -6.10
CA ALA A 15 11.34 -0.21 -5.84
C ALA A 15 12.00 0.35 -7.12
N GLY A 16 11.88 -0.35 -8.26
CA GLY A 16 12.31 0.16 -9.56
C GLY A 16 11.43 1.29 -10.08
N LEU A 17 10.10 1.17 -9.89
CA LEU A 17 9.12 2.20 -10.25
C LEU A 17 9.35 3.50 -9.47
N LEU A 18 9.57 3.42 -8.16
CA LEU A 18 9.82 4.58 -7.29
C LEU A 18 11.04 5.38 -7.80
N LYS A 19 12.15 4.70 -8.12
CA LYS A 19 13.34 5.34 -8.70
C LYS A 19 13.08 6.03 -10.04
N THR A 20 12.13 5.53 -10.83
CA THR A 20 11.78 6.11 -12.13
C THR A 20 10.96 7.39 -11.97
N HIS A 21 10.23 7.54 -10.86
CA HIS A 21 9.34 8.66 -10.58
C HIS A 21 9.80 9.55 -9.41
N GLU A 22 11.01 9.31 -8.89
CA GLU A 22 11.68 10.20 -7.94
C GLU A 22 11.83 11.61 -8.56
N GLY A 23 11.33 12.63 -7.87
CA GLY A 23 11.40 14.03 -8.33
C GLY A 23 10.07 14.61 -8.85
N GLY A 24 9.00 13.83 -8.86
CA GLY A 24 7.62 14.32 -8.99
C GLY A 24 7.11 14.48 -10.43
N GLY A 25 5.79 14.67 -10.54
CA GLY A 25 5.11 14.90 -11.81
C GLY A 25 3.57 14.83 -11.73
N ARG A 26 3.01 14.15 -10.73
CA ARG A 26 1.57 13.99 -10.51
C ARG A 26 1.24 14.11 -9.02
N SER A 27 0.13 14.74 -8.66
CA SER A 27 -0.34 14.74 -7.27
C SER A 27 -0.81 13.35 -6.86
N LEU A 28 -0.87 13.05 -5.56
CA LEU A 28 -1.41 11.77 -5.11
C LEU A 28 -2.88 11.61 -5.51
N GLU A 29 -3.66 12.69 -5.46
CA GLU A 29 -5.07 12.70 -5.84
C GLU A 29 -5.26 12.34 -7.33
N GLU A 30 -4.49 12.96 -8.22
CA GLU A 30 -4.50 12.64 -9.66
C GLU A 30 -4.05 11.20 -9.93
N TYR A 31 -3.05 10.73 -9.18
CA TYR A 31 -2.57 9.35 -9.28
C TYR A 31 -3.64 8.34 -8.85
N LEU A 32 -4.33 8.58 -7.73
CA LEU A 32 -5.40 7.70 -7.26
C LEU A 32 -6.62 7.73 -8.18
N ARG A 33 -6.99 8.88 -8.77
CA ARG A 33 -8.03 8.95 -9.80
C ARG A 33 -7.68 8.13 -11.04
N ALA A 34 -6.43 8.20 -11.51
CA ALA A 34 -5.96 7.38 -12.61
C ALA A 34 -5.95 5.88 -12.25
N LEU A 35 -5.50 5.52 -11.04
CA LEU A 35 -5.48 4.14 -10.55
C LEU A 35 -6.90 3.56 -10.43
N TRP A 36 -7.84 4.33 -9.85
CA TRP A 36 -9.26 3.97 -9.78
C TRP A 36 -9.78 3.65 -11.18
N PHE A 37 -9.60 4.56 -12.14
CA PHE A 37 -10.08 4.37 -13.51
C PHE A 37 -9.53 3.11 -14.17
N LEU A 38 -8.23 2.85 -14.00
CA LEU A 38 -7.57 1.65 -14.56
C LEU A 38 -8.14 0.36 -13.95
N ALA A 39 -8.31 0.31 -12.63
CA ALA A 39 -8.72 -0.91 -11.94
C ALA A 39 -10.19 -1.29 -12.14
N ARG A 40 -11.07 -0.34 -12.49
CA ARG A 40 -12.50 -0.60 -12.76
C ARG A 40 -12.77 -1.63 -13.84
N VAL A 41 -11.86 -1.80 -14.81
CA VAL A 41 -12.03 -2.81 -15.87
C VAL A 41 -12.06 -4.23 -15.32
N HIS A 42 -11.57 -4.44 -14.09
CA HIS A 42 -11.52 -5.72 -13.41
C HIS A 42 -12.71 -5.97 -12.46
N ARG A 43 -13.68 -5.05 -12.36
CA ARG A 43 -14.75 -5.08 -11.34
C ARG A 43 -15.55 -6.37 -11.26
N GLU A 44 -15.69 -7.09 -12.37
CA GLU A 44 -16.47 -8.34 -12.46
C GLU A 44 -15.67 -9.57 -11.98
N GLY A 45 -14.36 -9.43 -11.76
CA GLY A 45 -13.48 -10.49 -11.27
C GLY A 45 -13.22 -10.38 -9.77
N ASP A 46 -13.01 -11.51 -9.10
CA ASP A 46 -12.70 -11.54 -7.66
C ASP A 46 -11.24 -11.20 -7.33
N ALA A 47 -10.36 -11.26 -8.33
CA ALA A 47 -8.94 -11.00 -8.18
C ALA A 47 -8.29 -10.53 -9.49
N ILE A 48 -7.18 -9.81 -9.36
CA ILE A 48 -6.37 -9.24 -10.44
C ILE A 48 -5.04 -10.00 -10.50
N GLU A 49 -4.55 -10.37 -11.69
CA GLU A 49 -3.20 -10.95 -11.80
C GLU A 49 -2.13 -9.99 -11.25
N LEU A 50 -1.16 -10.51 -10.51
CA LEU A 50 -0.11 -9.68 -9.89
C LEU A 50 0.64 -8.81 -10.91
N THR A 51 0.86 -9.33 -12.11
CA THR A 51 1.52 -8.59 -13.19
C THR A 51 0.65 -7.43 -13.69
N GLU A 52 -0.68 -7.62 -13.76
CA GLU A 52 -1.60 -6.56 -14.15
C GLU A 52 -1.73 -5.52 -13.04
N PHE A 53 -1.85 -5.95 -11.78
CA PHE A 53 -1.82 -5.05 -10.62
C PHE A 53 -0.58 -4.15 -10.65
N ALA A 54 0.62 -4.75 -10.77
CA ALA A 54 1.87 -3.99 -10.88
C ALA A 54 1.89 -3.07 -12.11
N SER A 55 1.39 -3.53 -13.26
CA SER A 55 1.28 -2.69 -14.45
C SER A 55 0.34 -1.51 -14.26
N MET A 56 -0.75 -1.65 -13.50
CA MET A 56 -1.64 -0.53 -13.19
C MET A 56 -0.99 0.51 -12.30
N LEU A 57 -0.17 0.10 -11.32
CA LEU A 57 0.59 1.03 -10.48
C LEU A 57 1.53 1.90 -11.33
N ASP A 58 2.25 1.29 -12.27
CA ASP A 58 3.12 2.03 -13.20
C ASP A 58 2.31 2.94 -14.15
N ARG A 59 1.28 2.40 -14.78
CA ARG A 59 0.44 3.15 -15.72
C ARG A 59 -0.25 4.35 -15.06
N ALA A 60 -0.62 4.25 -13.78
CA ALA A 60 -1.28 5.33 -13.05
C ALA A 60 -0.43 6.61 -12.93
N PHE A 61 0.88 6.57 -13.17
CA PHE A 61 1.72 7.78 -13.26
C PHE A 61 1.47 8.60 -14.52
N ASN A 62 1.03 7.97 -15.62
CA ASN A 62 0.97 8.61 -16.95
C ASN A 62 -0.40 8.47 -17.64
N ALA A 63 -1.28 7.62 -17.11
CA ALA A 63 -2.61 7.42 -17.67
C ALA A 63 -3.45 8.70 -17.63
N HIS A 64 -4.51 8.72 -18.45
CA HIS A 64 -5.54 9.74 -18.37
C HIS A 64 -6.10 9.81 -16.94
N VAL A 65 -6.24 11.03 -16.43
CA VAL A 65 -6.83 11.32 -15.13
C VAL A 65 -8.28 11.74 -15.39
N PRO A 66 -9.27 10.96 -14.93
CA PRO A 66 -10.66 11.40 -15.01
C PRO A 66 -10.88 12.69 -14.23
N ASP A 67 -11.85 13.48 -14.68
CA ASP A 67 -12.31 14.65 -13.92
C ASP A 67 -12.78 14.22 -12.53
N PHE A 68 -12.54 15.09 -11.54
CA PHE A 68 -13.03 14.88 -10.19
C PHE A 68 -14.55 15.01 -10.19
N ASP A 69 -15.25 14.04 -9.60
CA ASP A 69 -16.70 14.10 -9.45
C ASP A 69 -17.04 14.61 -8.04
N HIS A 70 -17.74 15.75 -7.98
CA HIS A 70 -18.14 16.34 -6.71
C HIS A 70 -19.11 15.47 -5.91
N GLU A 71 -19.80 14.51 -6.53
CA GLU A 71 -20.62 13.54 -5.80
C GLU A 71 -19.78 12.66 -4.86
N TRP A 72 -18.48 12.51 -5.11
CA TRP A 72 -17.59 11.76 -4.22
C TRP A 72 -17.39 12.43 -2.86
N LEU A 73 -17.67 13.73 -2.74
CA LEU A 73 -17.62 14.46 -1.47
C LEU A 73 -18.76 14.05 -0.52
N GLU A 74 -19.79 13.37 -1.02
CA GLU A 74 -20.93 12.91 -0.22
C GLU A 74 -20.77 11.43 0.22
N LEU A 75 -19.65 10.79 -0.14
CA LEU A 75 -19.35 9.42 0.28
C LEU A 75 -19.15 9.35 1.80
N LYS A 76 -19.71 8.30 2.39
CA LYS A 76 -19.46 7.96 3.80
C LYS A 76 -18.09 7.27 3.94
N PRO A 77 -17.46 7.42 5.12
CA PRO A 77 -16.25 6.68 5.45
C PRO A 77 -16.45 5.16 5.26
N PRO A 78 -15.47 4.42 4.73
CA PRO A 78 -15.57 2.96 4.57
C PRO A 78 -15.92 2.23 5.86
N GLU A 79 -15.45 2.73 7.02
CA GLU A 79 -15.73 2.19 8.36
C GLU A 79 -17.20 2.27 8.78
N ASP A 80 -17.98 3.18 8.19
CA ASP A 80 -19.41 3.35 8.45
C ASP A 80 -20.29 2.47 7.53
N LEU A 81 -19.68 1.72 6.62
CA LEU A 81 -20.36 0.94 5.61
C LEU A 81 -20.08 -0.55 5.76
N THR A 82 -21.02 -1.38 5.33
CA THR A 82 -20.85 -2.85 5.25
C THR A 82 -20.65 -3.27 3.79
N LEU A 83 -19.58 -2.78 3.16
CA LEU A 83 -19.18 -3.14 1.80
C LEU A 83 -18.16 -4.27 1.82
N GLN A 84 -18.04 -5.00 0.69
CA GLN A 84 -17.05 -6.06 0.51
C GLN A 84 -16.53 -6.08 -0.92
N GLY A 85 -15.33 -6.63 -1.11
CA GLY A 85 -14.77 -6.88 -2.43
C GLY A 85 -14.53 -5.59 -3.21
N PHE A 86 -14.99 -5.54 -4.46
CA PHE A 86 -14.81 -4.37 -5.32
C PHE A 86 -15.48 -3.11 -4.76
N GLU A 87 -16.67 -3.22 -4.17
CA GLU A 87 -17.41 -2.06 -3.65
C GLU A 87 -16.68 -1.40 -2.48
N GLU A 88 -16.11 -2.21 -1.59
CA GLU A 88 -15.28 -1.73 -0.47
C GLU A 88 -14.04 -1.00 -1.00
N TRP A 89 -13.35 -1.62 -1.96
CA TRP A 89 -12.17 -1.01 -2.59
C TRP A 89 -12.51 0.30 -3.31
N GLU A 90 -13.61 0.33 -4.07
CA GLU A 90 -14.03 1.51 -4.84
C GLU A 90 -14.45 2.65 -3.90
N ASN A 91 -15.22 2.36 -2.86
CA ASN A 91 -15.55 3.35 -1.84
C ASN A 91 -14.28 3.87 -1.14
N THR A 92 -13.34 2.99 -0.78
CA THR A 92 -12.07 3.38 -0.12
C THR A 92 -11.25 4.34 -0.97
N ILE A 93 -11.00 4.02 -2.25
CA ILE A 93 -10.17 4.88 -3.11
C ILE A 93 -10.85 6.21 -3.41
N LEU A 94 -12.17 6.22 -3.65
CA LEU A 94 -12.91 7.45 -3.91
C LEU A 94 -13.00 8.34 -2.67
N PHE A 95 -13.16 7.74 -1.49
CA PHE A 95 -13.14 8.49 -0.23
C PHE A 95 -11.75 9.11 0.04
N GLN A 96 -10.66 8.37 -0.20
CA GLN A 96 -9.29 8.89 -0.13
C GLN A 96 -9.04 10.04 -1.12
N ILE A 97 -9.58 9.93 -2.34
CA ILE A 97 -9.53 11.01 -3.35
C ILE A 97 -10.27 12.25 -2.84
N SER A 98 -11.47 12.09 -2.27
CA SER A 98 -12.24 13.19 -1.67
C SER A 98 -11.52 13.85 -0.49
N ASP A 99 -10.88 13.07 0.38
CA ASP A 99 -10.07 13.59 1.48
C ASP A 99 -8.89 14.41 0.98
N LEU A 100 -8.15 13.92 -0.01
CA LEU A 100 -7.04 14.66 -0.61
C LEU A 100 -7.50 15.96 -1.26
N TYR A 101 -8.65 15.94 -1.94
CA TYR A 101 -9.26 17.13 -2.52
C TYR A 101 -9.59 18.18 -1.45
N ARG A 102 -10.27 17.78 -0.36
CA ARG A 102 -10.57 18.68 0.78
C ARG A 102 -9.31 19.25 1.41
N MET A 103 -8.28 18.43 1.61
CA MET A 103 -7.01 18.89 2.18
C MET A 103 -6.29 19.93 1.31
N VAL A 104 -6.47 19.88 -0.02
CA VAL A 104 -5.96 20.93 -0.92
C VAL A 104 -6.79 22.20 -0.77
N GLU A 105 -8.12 22.09 -0.82
CA GLU A 105 -9.03 23.24 -0.70
C GLU A 105 -8.91 23.98 0.64
N ASP A 106 -8.72 23.24 1.74
CA ASP A 106 -8.57 23.79 3.10
C ASP A 106 -7.16 24.36 3.36
N GLY A 107 -6.23 24.23 2.40
CA GLY A 107 -4.83 24.64 2.57
C GLY A 107 -4.04 23.77 3.54
N GLU A 108 -4.57 22.62 3.95
CA GLU A 108 -3.95 21.70 4.91
C GLU A 108 -2.72 20.96 4.33
N GLN A 109 -2.60 20.91 3.01
CA GLN A 109 -1.38 20.47 2.31
C GLN A 109 -0.31 21.58 2.19
N GLU A 110 -0.62 22.82 2.56
CA GLU A 110 0.34 23.91 2.52
C GLU A 110 1.41 23.75 3.61
N LYS A 111 2.62 24.16 3.27
CA LYS A 111 3.79 24.09 4.14
C LYS A 111 3.70 25.18 5.20
N GLU A 112 3.50 24.84 6.47
CA GLU A 112 3.78 25.78 7.55
C GLU A 112 5.31 25.99 7.59
N ASN A 113 5.78 27.22 7.33
CA ASN A 113 7.20 27.58 7.30
C ASN A 113 8.08 26.75 6.33
N GLY A 114 7.51 26.27 5.21
CA GLY A 114 8.26 25.47 4.25
C GLY A 114 8.37 23.97 4.61
N VAL A 115 7.78 23.54 5.73
CA VAL A 115 7.71 22.14 6.17
C VAL A 115 6.28 21.63 5.95
N ARG A 116 6.13 20.52 5.20
CA ARG A 116 4.82 19.86 5.04
C ARG A 116 4.39 19.32 6.41
N ARG A 117 3.12 19.53 6.79
CA ARG A 117 2.59 18.95 8.04
C ARG A 117 2.79 17.43 7.98
N MET A 118 3.48 16.87 8.98
CA MET A 118 3.89 15.46 8.98
C MET A 118 2.69 14.51 9.15
N VAL A 119 1.56 15.03 9.64
CA VAL A 119 0.29 14.32 9.83
C VAL A 119 -0.84 15.31 9.55
N VAL A 120 -1.77 14.97 8.66
CA VAL A 120 -3.04 15.70 8.53
C VAL A 120 -4.13 14.83 9.12
N SER A 121 -4.90 15.39 10.05
CA SER A 121 -6.11 14.74 10.52
C SER A 121 -7.12 14.73 9.37
N ARG A 122 -7.65 13.56 9.02
CA ARG A 122 -8.73 13.49 8.04
C ARG A 122 -9.92 14.32 8.55
N PRO A 123 -10.64 15.02 7.66
CA PRO A 123 -11.88 15.72 8.03
C PRO A 123 -12.87 14.83 8.79
N GLU A 124 -12.92 13.55 8.45
CA GLU A 124 -13.81 12.54 9.06
C GLU A 124 -13.13 11.71 10.18
N GLY A 125 -11.89 12.05 10.56
CA GLY A 125 -11.14 11.42 11.66
C GLY A 125 -10.07 10.41 11.23
N GLY A 126 -8.99 10.31 12.02
CA GLY A 126 -7.80 9.48 11.73
C GLY A 126 -6.65 10.26 11.09
N ASP A 127 -5.49 9.61 10.98
CA ASP A 127 -4.24 10.25 10.53
C ASP A 127 -3.94 9.93 9.04
N TRP A 128 -3.40 10.92 8.33
CA TRP A 128 -2.86 10.80 6.97
C TRP A 128 -1.38 11.15 6.95
N PHE A 129 -0.52 10.26 6.39
CA PHE A 129 0.94 10.44 6.41
C PHE A 129 1.58 10.66 5.03
N ASN A 130 1.04 10.09 3.94
CA ASN A 130 1.73 10.03 2.66
C ASN A 130 1.02 10.86 1.58
N PHE A 131 1.67 11.91 1.08
CA PHE A 131 1.02 12.93 0.22
C PHE A 131 1.63 13.02 -1.19
N ASP A 132 2.40 12.01 -1.58
CA ASP A 132 2.90 11.84 -2.92
C ASP A 132 2.80 10.36 -3.33
N PRO A 133 2.67 10.07 -4.63
CA PRO A 133 2.54 8.70 -5.11
C PRO A 133 3.70 7.80 -4.68
N VAL A 134 4.93 8.33 -4.60
CA VAL A 134 6.11 7.50 -4.32
C VAL A 134 6.03 6.94 -2.91
N THR A 135 5.90 7.79 -1.89
CA THR A 135 5.79 7.32 -0.50
C THR A 135 4.49 6.54 -0.28
N PHE A 136 3.37 6.92 -0.91
CA PHE A 136 2.12 6.17 -0.81
C PHE A 136 2.29 4.71 -1.30
N LEU A 137 2.94 4.50 -2.45
CA LEU A 137 3.16 3.17 -3.00
C LEU A 137 4.13 2.34 -2.16
N GLU A 138 5.21 2.96 -1.67
CA GLU A 138 6.18 2.31 -0.78
C GLU A 138 5.48 1.76 0.47
N ARG A 139 4.75 2.64 1.18
CA ARG A 139 4.02 2.30 2.40
C ARG A 139 2.86 1.34 2.15
N GLY A 140 2.18 1.48 1.02
CA GLY A 140 1.13 0.57 0.58
C GLY A 140 1.63 -0.86 0.43
N VAL A 141 2.77 -1.05 -0.25
CA VAL A 141 3.35 -2.39 -0.42
C VAL A 141 3.86 -2.96 0.90
N GLU A 142 4.57 -2.14 1.68
CA GLU A 142 5.14 -2.54 2.97
C GLU A 142 4.05 -3.01 3.95
N GLY A 143 2.98 -2.23 4.11
CA GLY A 143 1.91 -2.54 5.05
C GLY A 143 0.99 -3.66 4.59
N ALA A 144 0.74 -3.81 3.28
CA ALA A 144 -0.21 -4.81 2.78
C ALA A 144 0.40 -6.19 2.48
N PHE A 145 1.65 -6.26 2.02
CA PHE A 145 2.20 -7.49 1.41
C PHE A 145 3.36 -8.15 2.17
N ARG A 146 3.67 -7.67 3.39
CA ARG A 146 4.73 -8.13 4.32
C ARG A 146 6.16 -8.20 3.73
N GLY A 147 7.14 -7.99 4.62
CA GLY A 147 8.54 -8.39 4.42
C GLY A 147 9.50 -7.32 3.89
N TRP A 148 9.23 -6.04 4.12
CA TRP A 148 10.26 -5.00 4.05
C TRP A 148 10.73 -4.68 5.48
N GLU A 149 12.03 -4.82 5.75
CA GLU A 149 12.72 -4.05 6.79
C GLU A 149 13.55 -3.02 6.02
N SER A 150 13.11 -1.75 6.02
CA SER A 150 14.05 -0.65 5.85
C SER A 150 15.14 -0.85 6.90
N GLY A 151 16.40 -0.78 6.49
CA GLY A 151 17.53 -1.14 7.34
C GLY A 151 17.46 -0.55 8.76
N GLU A 152 17.94 -1.36 9.70
CA GLU A 152 18.26 -1.10 11.12
C GLU A 152 17.26 -1.60 12.20
N ASP A 153 17.73 -2.63 12.90
CA ASP A 153 17.50 -2.99 14.31
C ASP A 153 16.12 -2.70 14.92
N THR A 154 15.25 -3.72 14.96
CA THR A 154 14.50 -4.01 16.19
C THR A 154 14.25 -5.50 16.39
N VAL A 155 15.09 -6.09 17.24
CA VAL A 155 14.87 -7.37 17.89
C VAL A 155 13.49 -7.40 18.55
N ARG A 156 12.64 -8.38 18.18
CA ARG A 156 11.83 -9.15 19.14
C ARG A 156 11.15 -10.35 18.46
N GLY A 157 11.73 -11.53 18.73
CA GLY A 157 11.19 -12.81 18.35
C GLY A 157 9.88 -13.14 19.06
N PHE A 158 9.00 -13.83 18.33
CA PHE A 158 7.92 -14.61 18.90
C PHE A 158 8.26 -16.10 18.70
N ALA A 159 8.49 -16.81 19.80
CA ALA A 159 8.66 -18.25 19.81
C ALA A 159 7.28 -18.94 19.77
N PRO A 160 7.03 -19.91 18.87
CA PRO A 160 5.87 -20.78 18.97
C PRO A 160 6.13 -21.95 19.93
N GLY A 161 5.26 -22.09 20.93
CA GLY A 161 4.81 -23.37 21.50
C GLY A 161 5.88 -24.41 21.86
N MET A 162 6.44 -24.28 23.06
CA MET A 162 7.21 -25.35 23.70
C MET A 162 6.24 -26.43 24.24
N LEU A 163 6.11 -27.55 23.52
CA LEU A 163 5.73 -28.84 24.10
C LEU A 163 7.01 -29.47 24.67
N ALA A 164 7.13 -29.48 25.99
CA ALA A 164 8.23 -30.12 26.70
C ALA A 164 8.08 -31.65 26.66
N ALA A 165 9.13 -32.34 26.19
CA ALA A 165 9.44 -33.71 26.58
C ALA A 165 10.94 -33.73 26.96
N PRO A 166 11.32 -34.25 28.13
CA PRO A 166 12.69 -34.15 28.61
C PRO A 166 13.56 -35.29 28.05
N GLY A 167 14.74 -34.94 27.57
CA GLY A 167 15.79 -35.88 27.18
C GLY A 167 17.14 -35.15 27.18
N GLU A 168 18.09 -35.68 27.93
CA GLU A 168 19.31 -35.07 28.41
C GLU A 168 20.44 -34.88 27.37
N GLU A 169 21.29 -33.92 27.71
CA GLU A 169 22.75 -33.84 27.50
C GLU A 169 23.36 -33.78 26.09
N GLY A 170 23.97 -32.62 25.81
CA GLY A 170 25.38 -32.64 25.42
C GLY A 170 25.74 -31.98 24.08
N SER A 171 26.73 -31.10 24.18
CA SER A 171 27.68 -30.72 23.13
C SER A 171 27.35 -29.52 22.23
N THR A 172 28.11 -28.45 22.50
CA THR A 172 28.37 -27.28 21.68
C THR A 172 28.88 -27.66 20.29
N GLY A 173 28.07 -27.40 19.27
CA GLY A 173 28.50 -27.39 17.86
C GLY A 173 28.37 -25.98 17.29
N SER A 174 29.49 -25.38 16.88
CA SER A 174 29.51 -24.20 16.02
C SER A 174 28.80 -24.54 14.70
N ALA A 175 27.60 -23.99 14.51
CA ALA A 175 26.90 -24.03 13.24
C ALA A 175 27.01 -22.66 12.54
N LYS A 176 27.80 -22.62 11.47
CA LYS A 176 27.53 -21.68 10.38
C LYS A 176 26.10 -21.97 9.90
N SER A 177 25.18 -21.07 10.18
CA SER A 177 23.79 -21.13 9.73
C SER A 177 23.35 -19.68 9.58
N GLY A 178 22.65 -19.24 8.55
CA GLY A 178 22.19 -19.76 7.29
C GLY A 178 21.63 -18.52 6.60
N GLU A 179 21.75 -18.40 5.27
CA GLU A 179 21.13 -17.28 4.55
C GLU A 179 19.67 -17.11 5.00
N ASP A 180 19.36 -15.92 5.51
CA ASP A 180 18.03 -15.50 5.94
C ASP A 180 17.05 -15.55 4.74
N LYS A 181 16.48 -16.73 4.49
CA LYS A 181 15.36 -16.94 3.56
C LYS A 181 14.09 -16.37 4.21
N LYS A 182 14.00 -15.04 4.33
CA LYS A 182 12.84 -14.35 4.90
C LYS A 182 11.70 -14.27 3.86
N ASP A 183 10.71 -15.15 4.03
CA ASP A 183 9.31 -15.18 3.55
C ASP A 183 9.01 -14.61 2.15
N VAL A 184 9.49 -15.32 1.12
CA VAL A 184 8.95 -15.19 -0.24
C VAL A 184 7.60 -15.92 -0.29
N VAL A 185 6.52 -15.17 -0.45
CA VAL A 185 5.15 -15.70 -0.54
C VAL A 185 4.73 -15.71 -1.99
N PHE A 186 4.24 -16.86 -2.46
CA PHE A 186 3.63 -16.99 -3.77
C PHE A 186 2.23 -16.35 -3.75
N MET A 187 2.04 -15.31 -4.57
CA MET A 187 0.83 -14.48 -4.65
C MET A 187 0.58 -14.05 -6.10
N PRO A 188 0.22 -14.97 -7.01
CA PRO A 188 0.06 -14.65 -8.43
C PRO A 188 -1.16 -13.75 -8.72
N TYR A 189 -2.02 -13.52 -7.72
CA TYR A 189 -3.20 -12.66 -7.81
C TYR A 189 -3.32 -11.76 -6.58
N ILE A 190 -3.95 -10.60 -6.76
CA ILE A 190 -4.33 -9.63 -5.74
C ILE A 190 -5.85 -9.67 -5.63
N THR A 191 -6.39 -9.98 -4.46
CA THR A 191 -7.83 -9.88 -4.20
C THR A 191 -8.22 -8.43 -3.92
N TRP A 192 -9.51 -8.09 -4.06
CA TRP A 192 -9.98 -6.76 -3.68
C TRP A 192 -9.67 -6.40 -2.22
N PRO A 193 -9.87 -7.30 -1.22
CA PRO A 193 -9.42 -7.03 0.15
C PRO A 193 -7.93 -6.73 0.28
N ASP A 194 -7.07 -7.39 -0.51
CA ASP A 194 -5.63 -7.09 -0.51
C ASP A 194 -5.35 -5.70 -1.09
N PHE A 195 -6.09 -5.29 -2.13
CA PHE A 195 -5.97 -3.96 -2.72
C PHE A 195 -6.49 -2.88 -1.76
N THR A 196 -7.60 -3.12 -1.06
CA THR A 196 -8.09 -2.22 0.00
C THR A 196 -7.06 -2.06 1.11
N ARG A 197 -6.43 -3.16 1.57
CA ARG A 197 -5.33 -3.11 2.55
C ARG A 197 -4.15 -2.28 2.04
N PHE A 198 -3.81 -2.42 0.75
CA PHE A 198 -2.77 -1.62 0.11
C PHE A 198 -3.08 -0.12 0.14
N LEU A 199 -4.32 0.30 -0.15
CA LEU A 199 -4.74 1.70 -0.08
C LEU A 199 -4.69 2.24 1.36
N ASN A 200 -5.19 1.46 2.32
CA ASN A 200 -5.18 1.84 3.73
C ASN A 200 -3.75 1.94 4.28
N ALA A 201 -2.86 1.02 3.91
CA ALA A 201 -1.45 1.08 4.26
C ALA A 201 -0.78 2.29 3.62
N GLY A 202 -1.04 2.55 2.34
CA GLY A 202 -0.50 3.71 1.62
C GLY A 202 -0.89 5.03 2.27
N GLN A 203 -2.05 5.11 2.92
CA GLN A 203 -2.47 6.28 3.68
C GLN A 203 -1.84 6.36 5.09
N THR A 204 -1.82 5.25 5.82
CA THR A 204 -1.66 5.24 7.30
C THR A 204 -0.30 4.76 7.81
N PHE A 205 0.51 4.10 6.98
CA PHE A 205 1.87 3.71 7.39
C PHE A 205 2.83 4.90 7.31
N LYS A 206 3.68 5.05 8.34
CA LYS A 206 4.68 6.13 8.49
C LYS A 206 5.99 5.76 7.82
#